data_AF-A0A1Y3XQT7-F1
#
_entry.id   AF-A0A1Y3XQT7-F1
#
_cell.length_a   1.000
_cell.length_b   1.000
_cell.length_c   1.000
_cell.angle_alpha   90.00
_cell.angle_beta   90.00
_cell.angle_gamma   90.00
#
_symmetry.space_group_name_H-M   'P 1'
#
loop_
_entity.id
_entity.type
_entity.pdbx_description
1 polymer ?
#
loop_
_entity_poly.entity_id
_entity_poly.type
_entity_poly.pdbx_seq_one_letter_code
_entity_poly.pdbx_strand_id
1 'polypeptide(L)'
;MNVDVRSLPFPINVISVSPLDGYRLALEFEVGKERKRSSGIFDMSGYLGWPAFQALADENEFKKVYTDGFTACWPGDIDIAPERLYTDCESVA
;
A
#
# COMPACT_ATOMS: atom_id res chain seq x y z
N MET A 1 6.72 12.57 8.90
CA MET A 1 5.77 13.62 9.33
C MET A 1 4.73 12.97 10.24
N ASN A 2 4.21 13.67 11.24
CA ASN A 2 3.16 13.13 12.11
C ASN A 2 1.81 13.41 11.45
N VAL A 3 1.30 12.47 10.64
CA VAL A 3 -0.04 12.58 10.04
C VAL A 3 -1.06 12.23 11.12
N ASP A 4 -2.02 13.13 11.38
CA ASP A 4 -3.18 12.77 12.22
C ASP A 4 -4.08 11.85 11.41
N VAL A 5 -4.07 10.56 11.75
CA VAL A 5 -4.90 9.53 11.11
C VAL A 5 -6.39 9.89 11.09
N ARG A 6 -6.88 10.71 12.04
CA ARG A 6 -8.28 11.13 12.11
C ARG A 6 -8.66 12.14 11.03
N SER A 7 -7.67 12.77 10.40
CA SER A 7 -7.86 13.71 9.30
C SER A 7 -7.93 13.03 7.93
N LEU A 8 -7.69 11.72 7.87
CA LEU A 8 -7.66 10.97 6.62
C LEU A 8 -9.06 10.80 5.99
N PRO A 9 -9.14 10.75 4.65
CA PRO A 9 -10.40 10.61 3.94
C PRO A 9 -10.95 9.18 4.01
N PHE A 10 -11.71 8.86 5.07
CA PHE A 10 -12.32 7.54 5.25
C PHE A 10 -13.62 7.32 4.45
N PRO A 11 -13.86 6.11 3.91
CA PRO A 11 -12.95 4.96 3.87
C PRO A 11 -11.79 5.17 2.89
N ILE A 12 -10.66 4.48 3.10
CA ILE A 12 -9.55 4.38 2.14
C ILE A 12 -9.50 2.94 1.68
N ASN A 13 -9.69 2.71 0.38
CA ASN A 13 -9.62 1.39 -0.23
C ASN A 13 -8.53 1.39 -1.30
N VAL A 14 -7.62 0.42 -1.27
CA VAL A 14 -6.69 0.12 -2.37
C VAL A 14 -7.43 -0.72 -3.38
N ILE A 15 -7.78 -0.14 -4.52
CA ILE A 15 -8.59 -0.83 -5.51
C ILE A 15 -7.75 -1.40 -6.67
N SER A 16 -6.51 -0.95 -6.80
CA SER A 16 -5.51 -1.52 -7.71
C SER A 16 -4.13 -1.47 -7.07
N VAL A 17 -3.35 -2.53 -7.26
CA VAL A 17 -1.95 -2.61 -6.85
C VAL A 17 -1.16 -3.35 -7.91
N SER A 18 0.06 -2.88 -8.19
CA SER A 18 1.00 -3.56 -9.07
C SER A 18 2.43 -3.43 -8.53
N PRO A 19 3.22 -4.51 -8.52
CA PRO A 19 4.61 -4.43 -8.09
C PRO A 19 5.45 -3.74 -9.15
N LEU A 20 6.44 -2.96 -8.71
CA LEU A 20 7.47 -2.31 -9.50
C LEU A 20 8.85 -2.75 -9.01
N ASP A 21 9.86 -2.55 -9.85
CA ASP A 21 11.25 -2.81 -9.47
C ASP A 21 11.68 -1.99 -8.24
N GLY A 22 12.54 -2.59 -7.43
CA GLY A 22 13.07 -1.97 -6.21
C GLY A 22 12.07 -1.93 -5.06
N TYR A 23 11.25 -2.98 -4.89
CA TYR A 23 10.27 -3.11 -3.81
C TYR A 23 9.26 -1.96 -3.73
N ARG A 24 8.84 -1.45 -4.88
CA ARG A 24 7.85 -0.38 -4.98
C ARG A 24 6.50 -0.93 -5.40
N LEU A 25 5.45 -0.25 -4.98
CA LEU A 25 4.06 -0.55 -5.37
C LEU A 25 3.47 0.65 -6.10
N ALA A 26 2.93 0.43 -7.29
CA ALA A 26 1.99 1.35 -7.90
C ALA A 26 0.61 1.08 -7.31
N LEU A 27 -0.05 2.11 -6.79
CA LEU A 27 -1.30 2.01 -6.06
C LEU A 27 -2.36 2.93 -6.67
N GLU A 28 -3.59 2.45 -6.74
CA GLU A 28 -4.77 3.29 -6.94
C GLU A 28 -5.75 3.13 -5.78
N PHE A 29 -6.27 4.26 -5.32
CA PHE A 29 -7.16 4.35 -4.17
C PHE A 29 -8.54 4.88 -4.58
N GLU A 30 -9.56 4.42 -3.86
CA GLU A 30 -10.81 5.14 -3.67
C GLU A 30 -10.88 5.64 -2.23
N VAL A 31 -11.05 6.96 -2.07
CA VAL A 31 -11.03 7.60 -0.76
C VAL A 31 -12.28 8.45 -0.49
N GLY A 32 -12.69 8.45 0.77
CA GLY A 32 -13.84 9.20 1.25
C GLY A 32 -15.18 8.60 0.79
N LYS A 33 -16.28 9.08 1.40
CA LYS A 33 -17.64 8.69 1.01
C LYS A 33 -17.98 9.02 -0.46
N GLU A 34 -17.31 10.01 -1.02
CA GLU A 34 -17.44 10.42 -2.43
C GLU A 34 -16.67 9.51 -3.40
N ARG A 35 -15.88 8.54 -2.90
CA ARG A 35 -15.04 7.62 -3.68
C ARG A 35 -14.13 8.34 -4.68
N LYS A 36 -13.43 9.37 -4.22
CA LYS A 36 -12.46 10.10 -5.03
C LYS A 36 -11.30 9.18 -5.39
N ARG A 37 -10.77 9.35 -6.60
CA ARG A 37 -9.63 8.60 -7.13
C ARG A 37 -8.33 9.32 -6.82
N SER A 38 -7.32 8.56 -6.40
CA SER A 38 -5.95 9.02 -6.26
C SER A 38 -5.00 7.86 -6.52
N SER A 39 -3.77 8.15 -6.94
CA SER A 39 -2.75 7.15 -7.18
C SER A 39 -1.40 7.62 -6.64
N GLY A 40 -0.51 6.67 -6.37
CA GLY A 40 0.81 6.95 -5.86
C GLY A 40 1.74 5.76 -5.94
N ILE A 41 3.02 6.02 -5.65
CA ILE A 41 4.06 4.99 -5.55
C ILE A 41 4.47 4.87 -4.10
N PHE A 42 4.39 3.66 -3.55
CA PHE A 42 4.84 3.35 -2.20
C PHE A 42 6.14 2.55 -2.25
N ASP A 43 7.18 3.02 -1.55
CA ASP A 43 8.46 2.31 -1.41
C ASP A 43 8.46 1.44 -0.15
N MET A 44 8.51 0.12 -0.33
CA MET A 44 8.47 -0.84 0.76
C MET A 44 9.87 -1.15 1.34
N SER A 45 10.95 -0.64 0.77
CA SER A 45 12.33 -0.99 1.15
C SER A 45 12.61 -0.78 2.65
N GLY A 46 12.04 0.28 3.24
CA GLY A 46 12.17 0.58 4.68
C GLY A 46 11.42 -0.38 5.61
N TYR A 47 10.53 -1.21 5.08
CA TYR A 47 9.66 -2.12 5.84
C TYR A 47 10.18 -3.57 5.83
N LEU A 48 10.98 -3.96 4.84
CA LEU A 48 11.43 -5.35 4.66
C LEU A 48 12.22 -5.91 5.85
N GLY A 49 12.79 -5.04 6.69
CA GLY A 49 13.47 -5.44 7.93
C GLY A 49 12.53 -5.80 9.08
N TRP A 50 11.23 -5.51 8.97
CA TRP A 50 10.28 -5.78 10.05
C TRP A 50 9.85 -7.24 10.02
N PRO A 51 9.69 -7.90 11.19
CA PRO A 51 9.34 -9.32 11.27
C PRO A 51 8.13 -9.73 10.42
N ALA A 52 7.11 -8.87 10.35
CA ALA A 52 5.89 -9.10 9.57
C ALA A 52 6.12 -9.15 8.05
N PHE A 53 7.20 -8.54 7.55
CA PHE A 53 7.47 -8.39 6.11
C PHE A 53 8.72 -9.13 5.65
N GLN A 54 9.36 -9.93 6.51
CA GLN A 54 10.61 -10.61 6.18
C GLN A 54 10.51 -11.52 4.94
N ALA A 55 9.35 -12.18 4.75
CA ALA A 55 9.11 -13.00 3.57
C ALA A 55 9.18 -12.20 2.26
N LEU A 56 8.84 -10.91 2.30
CA LEU A 56 8.81 -10.03 1.13
C LEU A 56 10.19 -9.50 0.74
N ALA A 57 11.24 -9.82 1.49
CA ALA A 57 12.62 -9.59 1.06
C ALA A 57 13.04 -10.54 -0.10
N ASP A 58 12.29 -11.63 -0.33
CA ASP A 58 12.34 -12.36 -1.60
C ASP A 58 11.47 -11.61 -2.63
N GLU A 59 12.11 -11.13 -3.69
CA GLU A 59 11.44 -10.39 -4.75
C GLU A 59 10.32 -11.20 -5.44
N ASN A 60 10.43 -12.54 -5.48
CA ASN A 60 9.38 -13.39 -6.03
C ASN A 60 8.16 -13.45 -5.12
N GLU A 61 8.35 -13.40 -3.79
CA GLU A 61 7.24 -13.29 -2.84
C GLU A 61 6.63 -11.89 -2.90
N PHE A 62 7.45 -10.84 -2.94
CA PHE A 62 6.98 -9.45 -3.10
C PHE A 62 6.12 -9.26 -4.36
N LYS A 63 6.50 -9.87 -5.49
CA LYS A 63 5.75 -9.76 -6.76
C LYS A 63 4.38 -10.45 -6.74
N LYS A 64 4.06 -11.24 -5.71
CA LYS A 64 2.73 -11.85 -5.52
C LYS A 64 1.70 -10.91 -4.92
N VAL A 65 2.02 -9.62 -4.76
CA VAL A 65 1.09 -8.62 -4.25
C VAL A 65 -0.22 -8.65 -5.02
N TYR A 66 -1.32 -8.56 -4.28
CA TYR A 66 -2.67 -8.41 -4.80
C TYR A 66 -3.46 -7.46 -3.90
N THR A 67 -4.65 -7.06 -4.31
CA THR A 67 -5.61 -6.38 -3.43
C THR A 67 -6.84 -7.24 -3.25
N ASP A 68 -7.38 -7.26 -2.03
CA ASP A 68 -8.68 -7.85 -1.70
C ASP A 68 -9.84 -6.84 -1.87
N GLY A 69 -9.54 -5.64 -2.38
CA GLY A 69 -10.48 -4.52 -2.51
C GLY A 69 -10.43 -3.53 -1.35
N PHE A 70 -9.66 -3.82 -0.30
CA PHE A 70 -9.45 -2.92 0.84
C PHE A 70 -7.99 -2.48 0.92
N THR A 71 -7.03 -3.41 0.78
CA THR A 71 -5.62 -3.07 0.93
C THR A 71 -4.67 -3.92 0.07
N ALA A 72 -3.38 -3.60 0.09
CA ALA A 72 -2.34 -4.43 -0.52
C ALA A 72 -2.02 -5.62 0.39
N CYS A 73 -2.11 -6.81 -0.18
CA CYS A 73 -1.97 -8.10 0.49
C CYS A 73 -0.97 -8.99 -0.27
N TRP A 74 -0.40 -9.95 0.45
CA TRP A 74 0.42 -11.04 -0.08
C TRP A 74 -0.04 -12.38 0.49
N PRO A 75 0.28 -13.51 -0.17
CA PRO A 75 0.06 -14.83 0.41
C PRO A 75 0.69 -14.96 1.80
N GLY A 76 0.03 -15.69 2.69
CA GLY A 76 0.52 -15.91 4.06
C GLY A 76 0.09 -14.82 5.07
N ASP A 77 -1.09 -14.21 4.85
CA ASP A 77 -1.72 -13.24 5.75
C ASP A 77 -0.84 -12.01 6.04
N ILE A 78 -0.15 -11.53 5.00
CA ILE A 78 0.65 -10.30 5.07
C ILE A 78 -0.12 -9.19 4.37
N ASP A 79 -0.37 -8.09 5.07
CA ASP A 79 -0.99 -6.89 4.55
C ASP A 79 -0.31 -5.62 5.09
N ILE A 80 -0.55 -4.50 4.42
CA ILE A 80 -0.19 -3.18 4.93
C ILE A 80 -1.49 -2.39 5.06
N ALA A 81 -1.74 -1.76 6.20
CA ALA A 81 -2.95 -0.96 6.40
C ALA A 81 -3.11 0.13 5.30
N PRO A 82 -4.32 0.34 4.74
CA PRO A 82 -4.53 1.26 3.62
C PRO A 82 -4.20 2.71 3.97
N GLU A 83 -4.39 3.11 5.23
CA GLU A 83 -3.99 4.44 5.71
C GLU A 83 -2.49 4.64 5.59
N ARG A 84 -1.70 3.60 5.89
CA ARG A 84 -0.24 3.65 5.81
C ARG A 84 0.22 3.77 4.36
N LEU A 85 -0.39 2.99 3.48
CA LEU A 85 -0.13 3.06 2.04
C LEU A 85 -0.47 4.45 1.50
N TYR A 86 -1.60 5.02 1.91
CA TYR A 86 -2.07 6.32 1.44
C TYR A 86 -1.18 7.48 1.93
N THR A 87 -0.76 7.48 3.20
CA THR A 87 0.03 8.60 3.77
C THR A 87 1.47 8.64 3.31
N ASP A 88 2.03 7.49 2.98
CA ASP A 88 3.46 7.33 2.71
C ASP A 88 3.76 7.11 1.23
N CYS A 89 2.74 6.95 0.38
CA CYS A 89 2.96 6.95 -1.06
C CYS A 89 3.29 8.37 -1.55
N GLU A 90 4.20 8.45 -2.51
CA GLU A 90 4.41 9.65 -3.28
C GLU A 90 3.30 9.75 -4.34
N SER A 91 2.46 10.78 -4.23
CA SER A 91 1.37 10.98 -5.18
C SER A 91 1.94 11.19 -6.58
N VAL A 92 1.36 10.50 -7.56
CA VAL A 92 1.65 10.75 -8.97
C VAL A 92 0.59 11.70 -9.54
N ALA A 93 1.01 12.66 -10.35
CA ALA A 93 0.15 13.67 -10.96
C ALA A 93 -0.60 13.14 -12.19
#